data_AF-A0A0G1RH16-F1
#
_entry.id   AF-A0A0G1RH16-F1
#
_cell.length_a   1.000
_cell.length_b   1.000
_cell.length_c   1.000
_cell.angle_alpha   90.00
_cell.angle_beta   90.00
_cell.angle_gamma   90.00
#
_symmetry.space_group_name_H-M   'P 1'
#
loop_
_entity.id
_entity.type
_entity.pdbx_description
1 polymer ?
#
loop_
_entity_poly.entity_id
_entity_poly.type
_entity_poly.pdbx_seq_one_letter_code
_entity_poly.pdbx_strand_id
1 'polypeptide(L)'
;MSAQSGLGHKAIEAYILSLPKARLDYPFGEDVAVYKVFVPATSSVSRLDAAQGSNEKRASRTIGTVRERRSVTDVAMRQEPAGVTGSAGGQGKAARGDWKMFALIREGKKPVQLSLKSDPQLTETLRARYESVMPGYHLNKKHWNTIVLTGQLNGQEIKALIRHSYDLVSSQN
;
A
#
# COMPACT_ATOMS: atom_id res chain seq x y z
N MET A 1 22.73 28.74 11.27
CA MET A 1 22.84 27.88 10.07
C MET A 1 21.86 26.74 10.23
N SER A 2 20.69 26.83 9.60
CA SER A 2 19.62 25.84 9.77
C SER A 2 20.01 24.56 9.01
N ALA A 3 20.37 23.50 9.73
CA ALA A 3 20.54 22.19 9.15
C ALA A 3 19.21 21.78 8.51
N GLN A 4 19.15 21.69 7.18
CA GLN A 4 18.03 21.07 6.50
C GLN A 4 17.93 19.63 6.99
N SER A 5 16.97 19.37 7.87
CA SER A 5 16.66 18.06 8.45
C SER A 5 16.12 17.14 7.35
N GLY A 6 16.99 16.70 6.44
CA GLY A 6 16.67 15.72 5.44
C GLY A 6 16.21 14.43 6.10
N LEU A 7 15.15 13.81 5.56
CA LEU A 7 14.73 12.48 6.00
C LEU A 7 15.87 11.48 5.73
N GLY A 8 16.45 10.95 6.81
CA GLY A 8 17.49 9.93 6.72
C GLY A 8 16.94 8.57 6.29
N HIS A 9 17.84 7.68 5.86
CA HIS A 9 17.49 6.34 5.39
C HIS A 9 16.52 5.60 6.32
N LYS A 10 16.88 5.45 7.60
CA LYS A 10 16.07 4.77 8.61
C LYS A 10 14.68 5.37 8.80
N ALA A 11 14.55 6.69 8.67
CA ALA A 11 13.26 7.37 8.86
C ALA A 11 12.32 7.13 7.67
N ILE A 12 12.88 6.99 6.47
CA ILE A 12 12.14 6.64 5.25
C ILE A 12 11.69 5.19 5.32
N GLU A 13 12.61 4.27 5.65
CA GLU A 13 12.32 2.86 5.85
C GLU A 13 11.20 2.68 6.89
N ALA A 14 11.34 3.29 8.06
CA ALA A 14 10.32 3.22 9.12
C ALA A 14 8.96 3.73 8.64
N TYR A 15 8.93 4.81 7.86
CA TYR A 15 7.68 5.31 7.29
C TYR A 15 7.08 4.34 6.27
N ILE A 16 7.88 3.78 5.36
CA ILE A 16 7.41 2.81 4.37
C ILE A 16 6.85 1.56 5.05
N LEU A 17 7.56 1.03 6.05
CA LEU A 17 7.13 -0.16 6.80
C LEU A 17 5.93 0.10 7.72
N SER A 18 5.63 1.36 8.02
CA SER A 18 4.38 1.73 8.71
C SER A 18 3.13 1.60 7.84
N LEU A 19 3.29 1.52 6.51
CA LEU A 19 2.17 1.38 5.58
C LEU A 19 1.58 -0.04 5.65
N PRO A 20 0.24 -0.19 5.63
CA PRO A 20 -0.40 -1.50 5.71
C PRO A 20 0.07 -2.44 4.61
N LYS A 21 0.37 -3.70 4.97
CA LYS A 21 0.80 -4.75 4.03
C LYS A 21 2.06 -4.39 3.23
N ALA A 22 2.83 -3.39 3.66
CA ALA A 22 4.15 -3.13 3.12
C ALA A 22 5.16 -4.12 3.74
N ARG A 23 6.13 -4.54 2.94
CA ARG A 23 7.26 -5.35 3.39
C ARG A 23 8.53 -4.96 2.66
N LEU A 24 9.66 -5.23 3.31
CA LEU A 24 11.00 -5.14 2.75
C LEU A 24 11.40 -6.49 2.12
N ASP A 25 12.15 -6.42 1.02
CA ASP A 25 12.66 -7.56 0.25
C ASP A 25 13.97 -7.16 -0.43
N TYR A 26 14.83 -8.13 -0.78
CA TYR A 26 16.14 -7.89 -1.40
C TYR A 26 16.34 -8.75 -2.68
N PRO A 27 15.47 -8.61 -3.69
CA PRO A 27 15.53 -9.44 -4.90
C PRO A 27 16.77 -9.19 -5.77
N PHE A 28 17.52 -8.12 -5.52
CA PHE A 28 18.71 -7.72 -6.30
C PHE A 28 20.00 -7.75 -5.47
N GLY A 29 19.98 -8.44 -4.31
CA GLY A 29 21.07 -8.42 -3.33
C GLY A 29 20.87 -7.34 -2.26
N GLU A 30 21.78 -7.33 -1.28
CA GLU A 30 21.69 -6.50 -0.06
C GLU A 30 21.90 -5.00 -0.34
N ASP A 31 22.42 -4.64 -1.51
CA ASP A 31 22.68 -3.25 -1.90
C ASP A 31 21.40 -2.46 -2.26
N VAL A 32 20.28 -3.16 -2.50
CA VAL A 32 19.03 -2.55 -2.95
C VAL A 32 17.85 -3.09 -2.15
N ALA A 33 17.41 -2.31 -1.17
CA ALA A 33 16.17 -2.53 -0.45
C ALA A 33 14.97 -2.28 -1.36
N VAL A 34 14.12 -3.29 -1.56
CA VAL A 34 12.91 -3.20 -2.39
C VAL A 34 11.68 -3.35 -1.51
N TYR A 35 10.82 -2.34 -1.54
CA TYR A 35 9.59 -2.31 -0.78
C TYR A 35 8.40 -2.70 -1.65
N LYS A 36 7.64 -3.67 -1.14
CA LYS A 36 6.51 -4.30 -1.84
C LYS A 36 5.25 -4.17 -1.01
N VAL A 37 4.11 -4.05 -1.68
CA VAL A 37 2.78 -4.12 -1.07
C VAL A 37 2.02 -5.30 -1.66
N PHE A 38 1.29 -6.04 -0.83
CA PHE A 38 0.41 -7.10 -1.30
C PHE A 38 -0.88 -6.52 -1.87
N VAL A 39 -1.17 -6.83 -3.13
CA VAL A 39 -2.39 -6.44 -3.83
C VAL A 39 -3.26 -7.69 -4.00
N PRO A 40 -4.41 -7.80 -3.32
CA PRO A 40 -5.30 -8.93 -3.51
C PRO A 40 -5.80 -8.95 -4.95
N ALA A 41 -5.93 -10.13 -5.52
CA ALA A 41 -6.58 -10.34 -6.81
C ALA A 41 -8.01 -9.84 -6.66
N THR A 42 -8.29 -8.68 -7.25
CA THR A 42 -9.60 -8.08 -7.16
C THR A 42 -10.50 -8.95 -8.03
N SER A 43 -11.47 -9.64 -7.41
CA SER A 43 -12.56 -10.27 -8.17
C SER A 43 -13.28 -9.10 -8.82
N SER A 44 -13.35 -9.05 -10.14
CA SER A 44 -13.92 -7.93 -10.89
C SER A 44 -15.29 -7.53 -10.33
N VAL A 45 -15.32 -6.57 -9.40
CA VAL A 45 -16.54 -5.88 -9.03
C VAL A 45 -16.62 -4.76 -10.04
N SER A 46 -17.34 -5.02 -11.13
CA SER A 46 -17.80 -4.01 -12.07
C SER A 46 -18.32 -2.84 -11.25
N ARG A 47 -17.62 -1.71 -11.32
CA ARG A 47 -17.98 -0.47 -10.65
C ARG A 47 -19.21 0.12 -11.36
N LEU A 48 -20.36 -0.51 -11.19
CA LEU A 48 -21.69 0.05 -11.43
C LEU A 48 -22.22 0.45 -10.07
N ASP A 49 -21.93 1.68 -9.64
CA ASP A 49 -22.78 2.48 -8.76
C ASP A 49 -22.07 3.81 -8.48
N ALA A 50 -22.04 4.65 -9.51
CA ALA A 50 -22.17 6.09 -9.31
C ALA A 50 -23.61 6.46 -9.70
N ALA A 51 -24.57 5.85 -9.00
CA ALA A 51 -25.96 6.26 -9.04
C ALA A 51 -26.07 7.65 -8.40
N GLN A 52 -26.55 8.56 -9.25
CA GLN A 52 -27.35 9.76 -8.97
C GLN A 52 -27.76 9.98 -7.50
N GLY A 53 -27.57 11.20 -7.01
CA GLY A 53 -28.20 11.61 -5.76
C GLY A 53 -27.97 13.06 -5.37
N SER A 54 -28.63 13.99 -6.06
CA SER A 54 -28.92 15.31 -5.50
C SER A 54 -30.37 15.69 -5.77
N ASN A 55 -31.11 15.82 -4.67
CA ASN A 55 -32.34 16.58 -4.48
C ASN A 55 -33.66 15.94 -4.94
N GLU A 56 -34.53 15.52 -4.00
CA GLU A 56 -35.59 16.40 -3.47
C GLU A 56 -36.60 15.64 -2.54
N LYS A 57 -36.75 16.17 -1.32
CA LYS A 57 -37.94 16.25 -0.42
C LYS A 57 -38.87 15.05 -0.11
N ARG A 58 -39.03 14.89 1.23
CA ARG A 58 -40.31 14.94 2.01
C ARG A 58 -41.21 13.69 2.06
N ALA A 59 -41.25 13.06 3.25
CA ALA A 59 -42.42 12.74 4.08
C ALA A 59 -41.96 11.77 5.21
N SER A 60 -41.82 12.18 6.47
CA SER A 60 -42.85 12.25 7.53
C SER A 60 -43.68 10.98 7.77
N ARG A 61 -43.43 10.40 8.96
CA ARG A 61 -44.36 9.71 9.88
C ARG A 61 -44.60 8.22 9.62
N THR A 62 -44.18 7.37 10.56
CA THR A 62 -45.06 6.56 11.43
C THR A 62 -44.25 5.81 12.48
N ILE A 63 -44.76 5.82 13.71
CA ILE A 63 -44.27 5.18 14.94
C ILE A 63 -44.69 3.70 14.93
N GLY A 64 -43.83 2.79 15.43
CA GLY A 64 -44.15 1.37 15.54
C GLY A 64 -43.17 0.58 16.43
N THR A 65 -43.34 0.73 17.75
CA THR A 65 -43.29 -0.28 18.83
C THR A 65 -42.57 -1.65 18.66
N VAL A 66 -41.61 -1.88 19.58
CA VAL A 66 -41.50 -2.99 20.57
C VAL A 66 -40.69 -4.29 20.30
N ARG A 67 -40.00 -4.68 21.39
CA ARG A 67 -39.48 -6.00 21.87
C ARG A 67 -38.31 -6.65 21.11
N GLU A 68 -37.16 -6.84 21.75
CA GLU A 68 -36.83 -7.87 22.78
C GLU A 68 -36.74 -9.28 22.17
N ARG A 69 -35.55 -9.90 22.13
CA ARG A 69 -35.06 -10.82 23.17
C ARG A 69 -33.71 -11.44 22.78
N ARG A 70 -32.96 -11.80 23.83
CA ARG A 70 -31.65 -12.45 23.86
C ARG A 70 -31.68 -13.94 23.47
N SER A 71 -30.46 -14.48 23.34
CA SER A 71 -29.99 -15.83 23.71
C SER A 71 -30.15 -16.86 22.57
N VAL A 72 -29.17 -17.72 22.27
CA VAL A 72 -28.32 -18.53 23.16
C VAL A 72 -27.01 -18.89 22.48
N THR A 73 -25.95 -18.97 23.27
CA THR A 73 -24.69 -19.67 22.96
C THR A 73 -24.91 -21.18 23.13
N ASP A 74 -24.79 -21.95 22.06
CA ASP A 74 -24.69 -23.41 22.15
C ASP A 74 -23.23 -23.84 22.01
N VAL A 75 -22.67 -24.15 23.17
CA VAL A 75 -21.45 -24.93 23.38
C VAL A 75 -21.80 -26.39 23.13
N ALA A 76 -21.16 -27.01 22.13
CA ALA A 76 -21.17 -28.46 21.98
C ALA A 76 -19.73 -28.97 21.94
N MET A 77 -19.22 -29.34 23.12
CA MET A 77 -18.10 -30.26 23.28
C MET A 77 -18.57 -31.67 22.87
N ARG A 78 -17.86 -32.30 21.93
CA ARG A 78 -17.80 -33.75 21.81
C ARG A 78 -16.35 -34.17 21.61
N GLN A 79 -15.93 -35.13 22.43
CA GLN A 79 -14.61 -35.72 22.45
C GLN A 79 -14.47 -36.80 21.35
N GLU A 80 -13.21 -36.98 20.93
CA GLU A 80 -12.62 -37.86 19.90
C GLU A 80 -12.97 -39.36 20.04
N PRO A 81 -12.67 -40.18 19.00
CA PRO A 81 -11.46 -41.00 19.17
C PRO A 81 -10.59 -41.15 17.92
N ALA A 82 -9.34 -41.50 18.22
CA ALA A 82 -8.20 -41.64 17.34
C ALA A 82 -8.31 -42.71 16.26
N GLY A 83 -7.60 -42.45 15.15
CA GLY A 83 -6.96 -43.49 14.36
C GLY A 83 -7.60 -43.75 13.00
N VAL A 84 -7.21 -42.99 11.98
CA VAL A 84 -6.95 -43.56 10.65
C VAL A 84 -6.03 -42.62 9.86
N THR A 85 -5.01 -43.22 9.26
CA THR A 85 -4.00 -42.59 8.43
C THR A 85 -4.64 -42.12 7.12
N GLY A 86 -4.31 -40.92 6.66
CA GLY A 86 -4.64 -40.44 5.31
C GLY A 86 -5.23 -39.02 5.22
N SER A 87 -4.39 -38.10 4.72
CA SER A 87 -4.70 -36.93 3.89
C SER A 87 -5.92 -36.05 4.20
N ALA A 88 -5.68 -34.80 4.64
CA ALA A 88 -6.40 -33.57 4.24
C ALA A 88 -6.05 -32.41 5.21
N GLY A 89 -4.93 -31.74 4.97
CA GLY A 89 -4.67 -30.45 5.61
C GLY A 89 -5.60 -29.40 5.02
N GLY A 90 -6.56 -28.92 5.82
CA GLY A 90 -7.60 -27.97 5.42
C GLY A 90 -7.05 -26.80 4.61
N GLN A 91 -7.52 -26.67 3.37
CA GLN A 91 -7.26 -25.52 2.52
C GLN A 91 -7.99 -24.30 3.10
N GLY A 92 -7.38 -23.62 4.06
CA GLY A 92 -7.68 -22.21 4.28
C GLY A 92 -7.49 -21.52 2.92
N LYS A 93 -8.54 -20.85 2.39
CA LYS A 93 -8.46 -20.15 1.11
C LYS A 93 -7.31 -19.14 1.17
N ALA A 94 -6.17 -19.47 0.58
CA ALA A 94 -5.09 -18.52 0.38
C ALA A 94 -5.68 -17.31 -0.36
N ALA A 95 -5.57 -16.11 0.22
CA ALA A 95 -5.98 -14.90 -0.46
C ALA A 95 -5.19 -14.81 -1.77
N ARG A 96 -5.87 -14.93 -2.90
CA ARG A 96 -5.25 -14.75 -4.22
C ARG A 96 -4.79 -13.30 -4.34
N GLY A 97 -3.58 -13.06 -4.82
CA GLY A 97 -3.02 -11.72 -4.99
C GLY A 97 -1.51 -11.77 -5.22
N ASP A 98 -0.95 -10.61 -5.57
CA ASP A 98 0.44 -10.46 -5.97
C ASP A 98 1.15 -9.40 -5.15
N TRP A 99 2.45 -9.60 -4.94
CA TRP A 99 3.33 -8.59 -4.35
C TRP A 99 3.83 -7.64 -5.42
N LYS A 100 3.45 -6.37 -5.33
CA LYS A 100 3.88 -5.33 -6.28
C LYS A 100 4.86 -4.37 -5.61
N MET A 101 5.94 -4.04 -6.31
CA MET A 101 6.96 -3.09 -5.85
C MET A 101 6.45 -1.65 -6.00
N PHE A 102 6.74 -0.78 -5.04
CA PHE A 102 6.39 0.64 -5.10
C PHE A 102 7.55 1.57 -4.75
N ALA A 103 8.47 1.16 -3.86
CA ALA A 103 9.64 1.94 -3.50
C ALA A 103 10.93 1.09 -3.50
N LEU A 104 12.06 1.70 -3.85
CA LEU A 104 13.38 1.09 -3.73
C LEU A 104 14.34 2.09 -3.09
N ILE A 105 15.24 1.61 -2.24
CA ILE A 105 16.33 2.42 -1.69
C ILE A 105 17.66 1.74 -1.95
N ARG A 106 18.67 2.51 -2.36
CA ARG A 106 20.04 2.00 -2.47
C ARG A 106 20.74 2.12 -1.12
N GLU A 107 21.17 0.98 -0.60
CA GLU A 107 21.92 0.92 0.64
C GLU A 107 23.31 1.53 0.49
N GLY A 108 23.86 2.04 1.59
CA GLY A 108 25.23 2.58 1.64
C GLY A 108 25.49 3.87 0.86
N LYS A 109 24.50 4.43 0.13
CA LYS A 109 24.64 5.68 -0.63
C LYS A 109 24.32 6.92 0.23
N LYS A 110 25.17 7.94 0.10
CA LYS A 110 24.96 9.28 0.68
C LYS A 110 25.18 10.33 -0.42
N PRO A 111 24.20 11.17 -0.76
CA PRO A 111 22.82 11.20 -0.25
C PRO A 111 22.00 9.95 -0.61
N VAL A 112 20.94 9.70 0.15
CA VAL A 112 20.03 8.55 -0.06
C VAL A 112 19.38 8.66 -1.44
N GLN A 113 19.34 7.54 -2.17
CA GLN A 113 18.67 7.44 -3.47
C GLN A 113 17.39 6.62 -3.31
N LEU A 114 16.25 7.28 -3.45
CA LEU A 114 14.91 6.70 -3.29
C LEU A 114 14.22 6.64 -4.65
N SER A 115 13.97 5.45 -5.17
CA SER A 115 13.20 5.27 -6.39
C SER A 115 11.74 4.98 -6.08
N LEU A 116 10.82 5.72 -6.69
CA LEU A 116 9.38 5.59 -6.47
C LEU A 116 8.63 5.39 -7.78
N LYS A 117 7.57 4.59 -7.72
CA LYS A 117 6.60 4.50 -8.81
C LYS A 117 5.73 5.76 -8.82
N SER A 118 5.41 6.29 -10.00
CA SER A 118 4.57 7.47 -10.19
C SER A 118 3.80 7.34 -11.50
N ASP A 119 2.72 8.10 -11.65
CA ASP A 119 2.06 8.25 -12.94
C ASP A 119 2.96 9.03 -13.92
N PRO A 120 2.81 8.82 -15.24
CA PRO A 120 3.68 9.45 -16.24
C PRO A 120 3.64 10.99 -16.22
N GLN A 121 2.49 11.59 -15.94
CA GLN A 121 2.33 13.05 -15.96
C GLN A 121 3.04 13.71 -14.76
N LEU A 122 2.89 13.13 -13.57
CA LEU A 122 3.64 13.55 -12.38
C LEU A 122 5.13 13.30 -12.56
N THR A 123 5.49 12.21 -13.22
CA THR A 123 6.88 11.85 -13.50
C THR A 123 7.63 12.96 -14.24
N GLU A 124 7.01 13.50 -15.29
CA GLU A 124 7.55 14.62 -16.08
C GLU A 124 7.56 15.92 -15.28
N THR A 125 6.48 16.22 -14.56
CA THR A 125 6.36 17.43 -13.74
C THR A 125 7.44 17.49 -12.65
N LEU A 126 7.71 16.37 -11.96
CA LEU A 126 8.72 16.32 -10.91
C LEU A 126 10.13 16.52 -11.48
N ARG A 127 10.43 15.95 -12.66
CA ARG A 127 11.73 16.13 -13.33
C ARG A 127 11.95 17.55 -13.82
N ALA A 128 10.88 18.21 -14.27
CA ALA A 128 10.96 19.61 -14.70
C ALA A 128 11.15 20.56 -13.50
N ARG A 129 10.59 20.21 -12.34
CA ARG A 129 10.60 21.09 -11.15
C ARG A 129 11.82 20.90 -10.24
N TYR A 130 12.37 19.69 -10.17
CA TYR A 130 13.38 19.34 -9.18
C TYR A 130 14.59 18.67 -9.85
N GLU A 131 15.75 19.33 -9.81
CA GLU A 131 17.01 18.76 -10.34
C GLU A 131 17.42 17.43 -9.66
N SER A 132 17.02 17.25 -8.41
CA SER A 132 17.26 16.03 -7.63
C SER A 132 16.43 14.83 -8.09
N VAL A 133 15.47 15.01 -9.01
CA VAL A 133 14.61 13.95 -9.54
C VAL A 133 15.14 13.51 -10.91
N MET A 134 15.70 12.31 -10.94
CA MET A 134 16.24 11.69 -12.13
C MET A 134 15.29 10.62 -12.68
N PRO A 135 15.40 10.28 -13.98
CA PRO A 135 14.74 9.09 -14.50
C PRO A 135 15.12 7.83 -13.71
N GLY A 136 14.18 6.89 -13.57
CA GLY A 136 14.41 5.63 -12.86
C GLY A 136 15.67 4.91 -13.35
N TYR A 137 16.66 4.74 -12.46
CA TYR A 137 17.91 4.04 -12.79
C TYR A 137 17.62 2.54 -12.90
N HIS A 138 17.88 1.95 -14.07
CA HIS A 138 17.55 0.54 -14.41
C HIS A 138 16.05 0.17 -14.32
N LEU A 139 15.15 1.15 -14.29
CA LEU A 139 13.70 0.96 -14.20
C LEU A 139 12.97 1.54 -15.41
N ASN A 140 11.68 1.22 -15.56
CA ASN A 140 10.86 1.83 -16.60
C ASN A 140 10.67 3.33 -16.32
N LYS A 141 11.40 4.15 -17.07
CA LYS A 141 11.47 5.62 -16.93
C LYS A 141 10.13 6.33 -17.13
N LYS A 142 9.10 5.67 -17.67
CA LYS A 142 7.74 6.23 -17.77
C LYS A 142 6.99 6.23 -16.43
N HIS A 143 7.34 5.29 -15.54
CA HIS A 143 6.60 5.05 -14.30
C HIS A 143 7.46 5.16 -13.05
N TRP A 144 8.76 5.35 -13.19
CA TRP A 144 9.70 5.37 -12.07
C TRP A 144 10.58 6.62 -12.10
N ASN A 145 10.72 7.24 -10.94
CA ASN A 145 11.63 8.35 -10.66
C ASN A 145 12.62 7.97 -9.57
N THR A 146 13.87 8.36 -9.73
CA THR A 146 14.91 8.25 -8.69
C THR A 146 15.09 9.63 -8.06
N ILE A 147 14.78 9.76 -6.79
CA ILE A 147 14.93 10.99 -6.02
C ILE A 147 16.21 10.90 -5.21
N VAL A 148 17.14 11.82 -5.46
CA VAL A 148 18.35 11.97 -4.67
C VAL A 148 18.06 12.95 -3.53
N LEU A 149 18.18 12.50 -2.28
CA LEU A 149 17.83 13.32 -1.12
C LEU A 149 18.94 14.30 -0.75
N THR A 150 19.13 15.30 -1.60
CA THR A 150 20.09 16.41 -1.42
C THR A 150 19.59 17.51 -0.48
N GLY A 151 18.31 17.45 -0.06
CA GLY A 151 17.67 18.46 0.79
C GLY A 151 16.75 19.44 0.03
N GLN A 152 16.65 19.31 -1.30
CA GLN A 152 15.73 20.12 -2.12
C GLN A 152 14.26 19.80 -1.83
N LEU A 153 13.95 18.53 -1.58
CA LEU A 153 12.63 18.08 -1.12
C LEU A 153 12.65 17.94 0.40
N ASN A 154 11.66 18.52 1.07
CA ASN A 154 11.50 18.38 2.51
C ASN A 154 10.90 17.02 2.88
N GLY A 155 10.95 16.67 4.17
CA GLY A 155 10.49 15.38 4.64
C GLY A 155 9.01 15.09 4.37
N GLN A 156 8.15 16.11 4.36
CA GLN A 156 6.72 15.94 4.08
C GLN A 156 6.46 15.69 2.60
N GLU A 157 7.17 16.38 1.71
CA GLU A 157 7.10 16.13 0.27
C GLU A 157 7.55 14.69 -0.05
N ILE A 158 8.64 14.22 0.56
CA ILE A 158 9.12 12.84 0.38
C ILE A 158 8.07 11.82 0.85
N LYS A 159 7.47 12.02 2.03
CA LYS A 159 6.40 11.15 2.55
C LYS A 159 5.17 11.15 1.67
N ALA A 160 4.80 12.31 1.10
CA ALA A 160 3.68 12.44 0.17
C ALA A 160 3.95 11.68 -1.13
N LEU A 161 5.16 11.76 -1.68
CA LEU A 161 5.56 11.00 -2.88
C LEU A 161 5.58 9.50 -2.63
N ILE A 162 6.08 9.04 -1.47
CA ILE A 162 6.02 7.64 -1.06
C ILE A 162 4.57 7.17 -0.97
N ARG A 163 3.71 7.99 -0.35
CA ARG A 163 2.29 7.68 -0.19
C ARG A 163 1.60 7.57 -1.55
N HIS A 164 1.85 8.52 -2.45
CA HIS A 164 1.34 8.47 -3.83
C HIS A 164 1.75 7.18 -4.55
N SER A 165 3.03 6.80 -4.41
CA SER A 165 3.54 5.56 -5.00
C SER A 165 2.84 4.31 -4.46
N TYR A 166 2.65 4.25 -3.14
CA TYR A 166 1.93 3.17 -2.46
C TYR A 166 0.46 3.10 -2.90
N ASP A 167 -0.24 4.24 -2.93
CA ASP A 167 -1.64 4.31 -3.34
C ASP A 167 -1.80 3.87 -4.80
N LEU A 168 -0.94 4.35 -5.69
CA LEU A 168 -0.93 3.97 -7.10
C LEU A 168 -0.79 2.45 -7.30
N VAL A 169 0.02 1.77 -6.49
CA VAL A 169 0.24 0.33 -6.61
C VAL A 169 -0.86 -0.48 -5.93
N SER A 170 -1.35 -0.02 -4.79
CA SER A 170 -2.37 -0.71 -4.00
C SER A 170 -3.79 -0.52 -4.54
N SER A 171 -4.07 0.58 -5.25
CA SER A 171 -5.38 0.90 -5.80
C SER A 171 -5.56 0.53 -7.28
N GLN A 172 -4.49 0.25 -8.01
CA GLN A 172 -4.59 -0.24 -9.39
C GLN A 172 -4.93 -1.73 -9.40
N ASN A 173 -6.23 -2.00 -9.30
CA ASN A 173 -6.90 -3.21 -9.77
C ASN A 173 -8.38 -2.95 -10.08
#